data_AF-R3WMV2-F1
#
_entry.id   AF-R3WMV2-F1
#
_cell.length_a   1.000
_cell.length_b   1.000
_cell.length_c   1.000
_cell.angle_alpha   90.00
_cell.angle_beta   90.00
_cell.angle_gamma   90.00
#
_symmetry.space_group_name_H-M   'P 1'
#
loop_
_entity.id
_entity.type
_entity.pdbx_description
1 polymer ?
#
loop_
_entity_poly.entity_id
_entity_poly.type
_entity_poly.pdbx_seq_one_letter_code
_entity_poly.pdbx_strand_id
1 'polypeptide(L)'
;MFSFLITGICLLLAFLFLLLGIQFHRGKWVLLIAGVTKSTPKELAQKNGKVASYCMYFAFIYCLLLGLSFLMQQTIFLRGMIILGILVGIGGIVYALKEWVKNG
;
A
#
# COMPACT_ATOMS: atom_id res chain seq x y z
N MET A 1 -7.10 -16.25 -21.28
CA MET A 1 -8.25 -16.03 -20.36
C MET A 1 -7.81 -15.66 -18.96
N PHE A 2 -6.87 -16.39 -18.34
CA PHE A 2 -6.38 -16.13 -16.98
C PHE A 2 -5.77 -14.73 -16.78
N SER A 3 -4.96 -14.24 -17.73
CA SER A 3 -4.33 -12.92 -17.64
C SER A 3 -5.33 -11.76 -17.59
N PHE A 4 -6.43 -11.84 -18.34
CA PHE A 4 -7.47 -10.81 -18.33
C PHE A 4 -8.20 -10.72 -17.00
N LEU A 5 -8.45 -11.87 -16.36
CA LEU A 5 -9.06 -11.94 -15.04
C LEU A 5 -8.13 -11.32 -13.98
N ILE A 6 -6.84 -11.65 -14.01
CA ILE A 6 -5.84 -11.06 -13.11
C ILE A 6 -5.74 -9.54 -13.32
N THR A 7 -5.67 -9.07 -14.56
CA THR A 7 -5.63 -7.64 -14.86
C THR A 7 -6.90 -6.94 -14.35
N GLY A 8 -8.07 -7.55 -14.50
CA GLY A 8 -9.32 -7.01 -13.96
C GLY A 8 -9.31 -6.89 -12.43
N ILE A 9 -8.81 -7.91 -11.72
CA ILE A 9 -8.64 -7.89 -10.27
C ILE A 9 -7.64 -6.78 -9.87
N CYS A 10 -6.51 -6.67 -10.58
CA CYS A 10 -5.50 -5.63 -10.31
C CYS A 10 -6.07 -4.22 -10.49
N LEU A 11 -6.90 -3.99 -11.51
CA LEU A 11 -7.56 -2.69 -11.71
C LEU A 11 -8.54 -2.37 -10.58
N LEU A 12 -9.31 -3.35 -10.12
CA LEU A 12 -10.23 -3.18 -9.00
C LEU A 12 -9.47 -2.85 -7.70
N LEU A 13 -8.39 -3.57 -7.42
CA LEU A 13 -7.50 -3.32 -6.28
C LEU A 13 -6.82 -1.94 -6.39
N ALA A 14 -6.34 -1.56 -7.57
CA ALA A 14 -5.77 -0.25 -7.82
C ALA A 14 -6.79 0.85 -7.46
N PHE A 15 -8.02 0.75 -7.96
CA PHE A 15 -9.06 1.72 -7.65
C PHE A 15 -9.35 1.80 -6.15
N LEU A 16 -9.39 0.65 -5.47
CA LEU A 16 -9.61 0.58 -4.02
C LEU A 16 -8.47 1.24 -3.24
N PHE A 17 -7.21 0.99 -3.60
CA PHE A 17 -6.06 1.66 -3.00
C PHE A 17 -6.03 3.16 -3.24
N LEU A 18 -6.44 3.61 -4.42
CA LEU A 18 -6.56 5.04 -4.72
C LEU A 18 -7.60 5.71 -3.82
N LEU A 19 -8.78 5.11 -3.67
CA LEU A 19 -9.82 5.61 -2.77
C LEU A 19 -9.34 5.64 -1.32
N LEU A 20 -8.72 4.57 -0.84
CA LEU A 20 -8.16 4.51 0.51
C LEU A 20 -7.07 5.59 0.71
N GLY A 21 -6.15 5.74 -0.24
CA GLY A 21 -5.12 6.77 -0.20
C GLY A 21 -5.70 8.17 -0.07
N ILE A 22 -6.73 8.50 -0.86
CA ILE A 22 -7.43 9.79 -0.76
C ILE A 22 -8.09 9.97 0.61
N GLN A 23 -8.75 8.94 1.13
CA GLN A 23 -9.43 9.03 2.44
C GLN A 23 -8.44 9.19 3.61
N PHE A 24 -7.30 8.51 3.56
CA PHE A 24 -6.22 8.67 4.54
C PHE A 24 -5.55 10.04 4.44
N HIS A 25 -5.33 10.54 3.22
CA HIS A 25 -4.77 11.87 2.99
C HIS A 25 -5.69 12.98 3.53
N ARG A 26 -7.00 12.82 3.37
CA ARG A 26 -8.02 13.74 3.91
C ARG A 26 -8.19 13.67 5.43
N GLY A 27 -7.49 12.77 6.12
CA GLY A 27 -7.55 12.66 7.58
C GLY A 27 -8.79 11.94 8.12
N LYS A 28 -9.77 11.59 7.28
CA LYS A 28 -11.06 11.03 7.72
C LYS A 28 -10.93 9.63 8.32
N TRP A 29 -10.02 8.82 7.77
CA TRP A 29 -9.82 7.42 8.16
C TRP A 29 -8.61 7.22 9.07
N VAL A 30 -7.93 8.30 9.44
CA VAL A 30 -6.77 8.28 10.32
C VAL A 30 -7.13 7.77 11.72
N LEU A 31 -8.38 7.98 12.14
CA LEU A 31 -8.96 7.43 13.37
C LEU A 31 -9.01 5.89 13.38
N LEU A 32 -9.11 5.25 12.21
CA LEU A 32 -9.07 3.79 12.12
C LEU A 32 -7.65 3.24 12.33
N ILE A 33 -6.62 4.01 11.95
CA ILE A 33 -5.20 3.62 12.13
C ILE A 33 -4.73 3.92 13.56
N ALA A 34 -5.15 5.05 14.13
CA ALA A 34 -4.78 5.46 15.49
C ALA A 34 -5.47 4.63 16.60
N GLY A 35 -6.39 3.74 16.23
CA GLY A 35 -7.28 3.05 17.17
C GLY A 35 -8.25 4.00 17.87
N VAL A 36 -9.17 3.44 18.66
CA VAL A 36 -10.17 4.19 19.46
C VAL A 36 -9.50 4.96 20.63
N THR A 37 -8.19 5.11 20.61
CA THR A 37 -7.42 5.82 21.63
C THR A 37 -7.53 7.33 21.39
N LYS A 38 -8.50 7.96 22.06
CA LYS A 38 -8.69 9.44 22.10
C LYS A 38 -7.44 10.22 22.56
N SER A 39 -6.43 9.53 23.11
CA SER A 39 -5.17 10.08 23.62
C SER A 39 -4.07 10.26 22.58
N THR A 40 -4.22 9.76 21.35
CA THR A 40 -3.20 9.99 20.31
C THR A 40 -3.21 11.46 19.88
N PRO A 41 -2.07 12.18 19.94
CA PRO A 41 -2.01 13.57 19.49
C PRO A 41 -2.50 13.66 18.04
N LYS A 42 -3.46 14.55 17.77
CA LYS A 42 -4.03 14.75 16.41
C LYS A 42 -2.94 14.92 15.35
N GLU A 43 -1.84 15.54 15.72
CA GLU A 43 -0.68 15.80 14.87
C GLU A 43 0.07 14.52 14.48
N LEU A 44 0.29 13.61 15.44
CA LEU A 44 0.91 12.30 15.21
C LEU A 44 0.00 11.42 14.35
N ALA A 45 -1.30 11.44 14.64
CA ALA A 45 -2.29 10.72 13.87
C ALA A 45 -2.29 11.22 12.40
N GLN A 46 -2.35 12.53 12.17
CA GLN A 46 -2.29 13.09 10.81
C GLN A 46 -0.99 12.74 10.08
N LYS A 47 0.16 12.77 10.78
CA LYS A 47 1.45 12.37 10.20
C LYS A 47 1.42 10.91 9.74
N ASN A 48 0.97 10.00 10.59
CA ASN A 48 0.85 8.58 10.27
C ASN A 48 -0.18 8.33 9.16
N GLY A 49 -1.27 9.10 9.14
CA GLY A 49 -2.27 9.10 8.08
C GLY A 49 -1.70 9.50 6.71
N LYS A 50 -0.84 10.52 6.68
CA LYS A 50 -0.13 10.92 5.44
C LYS A 50 0.82 9.82 4.98
N VAL A 51 1.61 9.24 5.86
CA VAL A 51 2.51 8.11 5.52
C VAL A 51 1.71 6.93 4.94
N ALA A 52 0.62 6.54 5.60
CA ALA A 52 -0.28 5.49 5.11
C ALA A 52 -0.88 5.85 3.73
N SER A 53 -1.25 7.12 3.49
CA SER A 53 -1.74 7.56 2.18
C SER A 53 -0.70 7.39 1.07
N TYR A 54 0.56 7.69 1.33
CA TYR A 54 1.65 7.49 0.37
C TYR A 54 1.89 6.00 0.09
N CYS A 55 1.81 5.14 1.11
CA CYS A 55 1.88 3.69 0.93
C CYS A 55 0.73 3.17 0.05
N MET A 56 -0.50 3.70 0.24
CA MET A 56 -1.66 3.33 -0.58
C MET A 56 -1.51 3.82 -2.03
N TYR A 57 -0.98 5.03 -2.26
CA TYR A 57 -0.68 5.49 -3.62
C TYR A 57 0.43 4.69 -4.29
N PHE A 58 1.45 4.29 -3.53
CA PHE A 58 2.48 3.37 -4.04
C PHE A 58 1.88 2.02 -4.43
N ALA A 59 1.03 1.44 -3.57
CA ALA A 59 0.32 0.20 -3.85
C ALA A 59 -0.60 0.31 -5.09
N PHE A 60 -1.26 1.46 -5.28
CA PHE A 60 -2.03 1.76 -6.49
C PHE A 60 -1.18 1.70 -7.76
N ILE A 61 -0.05 2.44 -7.79
CA ILE A 61 0.85 2.46 -8.95
C ILE A 61 1.43 1.07 -9.21
N TYR A 62 1.85 0.38 -8.15
CA TYR A 62 2.37 -0.98 -8.25
C TYR A 62 1.34 -1.94 -8.84
N CYS A 63 0.08 -1.86 -8.41
CA CYS A 63 -0.99 -2.71 -8.93
C CYS A 63 -1.32 -2.40 -10.40
N LEU A 64 -1.26 -1.13 -10.82
CA LEU A 64 -1.38 -0.75 -12.24
C LEU A 64 -0.25 -1.32 -13.09
N LEU A 65 1.00 -1.18 -12.63
CA LEU A 65 2.16 -1.73 -13.33
C LEU A 65 2.10 -3.24 -13.44
N LEU A 66 1.67 -3.93 -12.37
CA LEU A 66 1.48 -5.37 -12.36
C LEU A 66 0.39 -5.80 -13.34
N GLY A 67 -0.77 -5.13 -13.34
CA GLY A 67 -1.85 -5.38 -14.29
C GLY A 67 -1.43 -5.17 -15.75
N LEU A 68 -0.64 -4.13 -16.02
CA LEU A 68 -0.08 -3.85 -17.35
C LEU A 68 0.95 -4.92 -17.77
N SER A 69 1.77 -5.39 -16.83
CA SER A 69 2.75 -6.48 -17.06
C SER A 69 2.07 -7.76 -17.52
N PHE A 70 0.95 -8.11 -16.89
CA PHE A 70 0.13 -9.27 -17.26
C PHE A 70 -0.53 -9.10 -18.62
N LEU A 71 -0.95 -7.89 -18.98
CA LEU A 71 -1.56 -7.60 -20.28
C LEU A 71 -0.55 -7.70 -21.43
N MET A 72 0.67 -7.19 -21.23
CA MET A 72 1.75 -7.21 -22.22
C MET A 72 2.49 -8.55 -22.30
N GLN A 73 2.16 -9.52 -21.44
CA GLN A 73 2.83 -10.83 -21.31
C GLN A 73 4.36 -10.74 -21.16
N GLN A 74 4.87 -9.61 -20.65
CA GLN A 74 6.30 -9.36 -20.46
C GLN A 74 6.78 -10.06 -19.18
N THR A 75 7.21 -11.31 -19.31
CA THR A 75 7.60 -12.19 -18.19
C THR A 75 8.79 -11.66 -17.38
N ILE A 76 9.74 -10.98 -18.03
CA ILE A 76 10.91 -10.38 -17.36
C ILE A 76 10.46 -9.24 -16.43
N PHE A 77 9.59 -8.37 -16.94
CA PHE A 77 9.08 -7.23 -16.17
C PHE A 77 8.20 -7.70 -15.01
N LEU A 78 7.38 -8.73 -15.22
CA LEU A 78 6.58 -9.38 -14.18
C LEU A 78 7.46 -9.92 -13.03
N ARG A 79 8.52 -10.66 -13.35
CA ARG A 79 9.47 -11.19 -12.35
C ARG A 79 10.14 -10.06 -11.57
N GLY A 80 10.54 -8.99 -12.26
CA GLY A 80 11.11 -7.80 -11.62
C GLY A 80 10.16 -7.16 -10.61
N MET A 81 8.88 -7.01 -10.96
CA MET A 81 7.86 -6.49 -10.04
C MET A 81 7.71 -7.38 -8.82
N ILE A 82 7.59 -8.72 -8.99
CA ILE A 82 7.46 -9.65 -7.86
C ILE A 82 8.65 -9.54 -6.89
N ILE A 83 9.88 -9.50 -7.41
CA ILE A 83 11.09 -9.34 -6.58
C ILE A 83 11.04 -8.01 -5.82
N LEU A 84 10.68 -6.91 -6.49
CA LEU A 84 10.55 -5.61 -5.86
C LEU A 84 9.51 -5.63 -4.73
N GLY A 85 8.35 -6.27 -4.95
CA GLY A 85 7.30 -6.42 -3.96
C GLY A 85 7.77 -7.18 -2.71
N ILE A 86 8.54 -8.27 -2.90
CA ILE A 86 9.13 -9.04 -1.79
C ILE A 86 10.12 -8.18 -1.00
N LEU A 87 11.02 -7.45 -1.69
CA LEU A 87 12.01 -6.59 -1.03
C LEU A 87 11.35 -5.47 -0.21
N VAL A 88 10.33 -4.80 -0.77
CA VAL A 88 9.57 -3.76 -0.06
C VAL A 88 8.83 -4.37 1.14
N GLY A 89 8.24 -5.55 0.98
CA GLY A 89 7.56 -6.26 2.07
C GLY A 89 8.50 -6.61 3.23
N ILE A 90 9.65 -7.21 2.93
CA ILE A 90 10.68 -7.52 3.94
C ILE A 90 11.17 -6.25 4.63
N GLY A 91 11.47 -5.19 3.86
CA GLY A 91 11.89 -3.91 4.41
C GLY A 91 10.86 -3.31 5.37
N GLY A 92 9.57 -3.39 5.02
CA GLY A 92 8.47 -2.96 5.87
C GLY A 92 8.35 -3.75 7.17
N ILE A 93 8.49 -5.08 7.11
CA ILE A 93 8.46 -5.96 8.29
C ILE A 93 9.63 -5.65 9.22
N VAL A 94 10.85 -5.54 8.68
CA VAL A 94 12.05 -5.25 9.47
C VAL A 94 11.95 -3.87 10.13
N TYR A 95 11.43 -2.87 9.41
CA TYR A 95 11.20 -1.53 9.96
C TYR A 95 10.18 -1.57 11.10
N ALA A 96 9.04 -2.22 10.90
CA ALA A 96 8.01 -2.36 11.93
C ALA A 96 8.52 -3.11 13.17
N LEU A 97 9.30 -4.18 12.97
CA LEU A 97 9.92 -4.94 14.06
C LEU A 97 10.91 -4.07 14.85
N LYS A 98 11.75 -3.30 14.14
CA LYS A 98 12.72 -2.39 14.78
C LYS A 98 12.04 -1.30 15.59
N GLU A 99 10.93 -0.76 15.10
CA GLU A 99 10.15 0.26 15.82
C GLU A 99 9.40 -0.33 17.01
N TRP A 100 8.92 -1.57 16.92
CA TRP A 100 8.33 -2.29 18.05
C TRP A 100 9.35 -2.56 19.16
N VAL A 101 10.56 -3.05 18.84
CA VAL A 101 11.63 -3.30 19.83
C VAL A 101 12.12 -2.02 20.51
N LYS A 102 12.02 -0.86 19.85
CA LYS A 102 12.43 0.43 20.44
C LYS A 102 11.40 1.04 21.37
N ASN A 103 10.12 0.77 21.14
CA ASN A 103 9.00 1.44 21.80
C ASN A 103 8.20 0.51 22.74
N GLY A 104 8.48 -0.80 22.74
CA GLY A 104 7.96 -1.79 23.68
C GLY A 104 8.97 -2.11 24.77
#